data_AF-A0A1W1IAH9-F1
#
_entry.id   AF-A0A1W1IAH9-F1
#
_cell.length_a   1.000
_cell.length_b   1.000
_cell.length_c   1.000
_cell.angle_alpha   90.00
_cell.angle_beta   90.00
_cell.angle_gamma   90.00
#
_symmetry.space_group_name_H-M   'P 1'
#
loop_
_entity.id
_entity.type
_entity.pdbx_description
1 polymer ?
#
loop_
_entity_poly.entity_id
_entity_poly.type
_entity_poly.pdbx_seq_one_letter_code
_entity_poly.pdbx_strand_id
1 'polypeptide(L)'
;MIELLEGVPGAGKSYHAVAEYLLPWVRKGRRIYVNVDGFYLDRLAKFEGVPLEDLQRQITIWQTSAEVLDGLTKVDPGSAVFVDECQTVFRAQQKLNGEILRWLETHRHYGIDVLLICQDYRQVTSGVTRVIEMTTKFRRLDRFGFRNRYQAFVRGNPEELEVIRGFTGTYDPKVYAYYGSYATSTKEVRHVRSILRSPSIILGAIGLSVATGWFVFGGGTFGSGSTVSPTLATHTPKPPDWMRMDVSPRLSDIHPIRIQGGMTDPRLDGHEWLWVAEDGRLLTVDEIAAESGGTVQAITSRGGKVLKGSGVLWGGASTALSVLTDVPTAEVTSGASSLSAPTAPSVTKTPTRPASSIGERLTTERAATDPTSRAIGQIEEPR
;
A
#
# COMPACT_ATOMS: atom_id res chain seq x y z
N MET A 1 20.38 -2.08 0.75
CA MET A 1 19.50 -1.76 -0.39
C MET A 1 19.02 -0.32 -0.29
N ILE A 2 18.88 0.42 -1.39
CA ILE A 2 18.23 1.75 -1.41
C ILE A 2 16.80 1.61 -1.94
N GLU A 3 15.83 1.99 -1.11
CA GLU A 3 14.40 1.92 -1.42
C GLU A 3 13.73 3.29 -1.29
N LEU A 4 12.81 3.62 -2.20
CA LEU A 4 12.06 4.87 -2.21
C LEU A 4 10.55 4.62 -2.04
N LEU A 5 9.94 5.23 -1.03
CA LEU A 5 8.49 5.28 -0.87
C LEU A 5 7.97 6.63 -1.38
N GLU A 6 7.37 6.63 -2.58
CA GLU A 6 6.87 7.84 -3.22
C GLU A 6 5.35 7.96 -3.04
N GLY A 7 4.83 9.12 -2.64
CA GLY A 7 3.40 9.37 -2.77
C GLY A 7 2.86 10.65 -2.16
N VAL A 8 1.69 11.07 -2.67
CA VAL A 8 0.96 12.25 -2.21
C VAL A 8 0.64 12.18 -0.70
N PRO A 9 0.52 13.32 0.00
CA PRO A 9 0.15 13.36 1.42
C PRO A 9 -1.10 12.51 1.72
N GLY A 10 -1.01 11.68 2.77
CA GLY A 10 -2.06 10.75 3.19
C GLY A 10 -2.18 9.45 2.37
N ALA A 11 -1.27 9.16 1.42
CA ALA A 11 -1.33 7.93 0.60
C ALA A 11 -0.90 6.63 1.32
N GLY A 12 -0.42 6.70 2.56
CA GLY A 12 -0.02 5.54 3.38
C GLY A 12 1.50 5.29 3.46
N LYS A 13 2.32 6.02 2.69
CA LYS A 13 3.78 5.82 2.59
C LYS A 13 4.50 5.70 3.94
N SER A 14 4.31 6.67 4.84
CA SER A 14 4.99 6.71 6.13
C SER A 14 4.44 5.70 7.15
N TYR A 15 3.17 5.26 7.03
CA TYR A 15 2.66 4.12 7.80
C TYR A 15 3.39 2.84 7.41
N HIS A 16 3.56 2.59 6.11
CA HIS A 16 4.24 1.40 5.60
C HIS A 16 5.73 1.40 5.97
N ALA A 17 6.40 2.55 5.92
CA ALA A 17 7.75 2.73 6.44
C ALA A 17 7.88 2.32 7.92
N VAL A 18 6.95 2.74 8.76
CA VAL A 18 6.95 2.38 10.17
C VAL A 18 6.68 0.88 10.36
N ALA A 19 5.65 0.35 9.69
CA ALA A 19 5.20 -1.03 9.86
C ALA A 19 6.20 -2.09 9.35
N GLU A 20 6.73 -1.92 8.14
CA GLU A 20 7.53 -2.97 7.46
C GLU A 20 9.04 -2.78 7.62
N TYR A 21 9.52 -1.57 7.95
CA TYR A 21 10.95 -1.25 8.03
C TYR A 21 11.37 -0.86 9.46
N LEU A 22 10.87 0.27 9.98
CA LEU A 22 11.32 0.81 11.26
C LEU A 22 11.09 -0.17 12.42
N LEU A 23 9.85 -0.62 12.65
CA LEU A 23 9.55 -1.49 13.77
C LEU A 23 10.26 -2.87 13.65
N PRO A 24 10.36 -3.50 12.46
CA PRO A 24 11.20 -4.67 12.26
C PRO A 24 12.70 -4.44 12.49
N TRP A 25 13.27 -3.28 12.15
CA TRP A 25 14.67 -2.97 12.47
C TRP A 25 14.88 -2.75 13.98
N VAL A 26 13.95 -2.06 14.65
CA VAL A 26 13.97 -1.85 16.11
C VAL A 26 13.97 -3.19 16.83
N ARG A 27 12.99 -4.06 16.51
CA ARG A 27 12.85 -5.41 17.09
C ARG A 27 14.03 -6.35 16.81
N LYS A 28 14.79 -6.11 15.74
CA LYS A 28 16.02 -6.85 15.41
C LYS A 28 17.27 -6.34 16.13
N GLY A 29 17.16 -5.30 16.97
CA GLY A 29 18.32 -4.68 17.62
C GLY A 29 19.25 -3.95 16.64
N ARG A 30 18.81 -3.69 15.40
CA ARG A 30 19.64 -3.06 14.37
C ARG A 30 19.93 -1.60 14.74
N ARG A 31 21.16 -1.15 14.52
CA ARG A 31 21.53 0.27 14.58
C ARG A 31 20.73 1.06 13.53
N ILE A 32 20.11 2.16 13.94
CA ILE A 32 19.25 2.99 13.07
C ILE A 32 19.69 4.45 13.13
N TYR A 33 19.71 5.11 11.97
CA TYR A 33 19.83 6.55 11.83
C TYR A 33 18.55 7.08 11.19
N VAL A 34 17.90 8.07 11.81
CA VAL A 34 16.57 8.53 11.40
C VAL A 34 16.48 10.05 11.30
N ASN A 35 15.99 10.55 10.17
CA ASN A 35 15.59 11.92 9.96
C ASN A 35 14.09 11.93 9.60
N VAL A 36 13.26 12.18 10.61
CA VAL A 36 11.79 12.19 10.51
C VAL A 36 11.28 13.31 11.42
N ASP A 37 10.52 14.25 10.85
CA ASP A 37 9.98 15.38 11.60
C ASP A 37 9.13 14.92 12.80
N GLY A 38 9.48 15.43 13.99
CA GLY A 38 8.79 15.13 15.24
C GLY A 38 9.08 13.76 15.84
N PHE A 39 10.08 13.00 15.39
CA PHE A 39 10.38 11.67 15.92
C PHE A 39 10.62 11.65 17.45
N TYR A 40 9.87 10.83 18.18
CA TYR A 40 9.81 10.81 19.65
C TYR A 40 10.14 9.41 20.19
N LEU A 41 11.37 9.23 20.69
CA LEU A 41 11.84 7.95 21.23
C LEU A 41 11.07 7.48 22.48
N ASP A 42 10.57 8.41 23.31
CA ASP A 42 9.80 8.05 24.51
C ASP A 42 8.47 7.36 24.16
N ARG A 43 7.85 7.75 23.04
CA ARG A 43 6.64 7.10 22.52
C ARG A 43 6.96 5.74 21.92
N LEU A 44 8.08 5.61 21.21
CA LEU A 44 8.54 4.33 20.66
C LEU A 44 8.87 3.32 21.77
N ALA A 45 9.56 3.76 22.83
CA ALA A 45 9.83 2.99 24.04
C ALA A 45 8.53 2.44 24.66
N LYS A 46 7.54 3.31 24.87
CA LYS A 46 6.20 2.94 25.39
C LYS A 46 5.41 2.02 24.45
N PHE A 47 5.64 2.10 23.13
CA PHE A 47 4.89 1.35 22.13
C PHE A 47 5.40 -0.09 21.95
N GLU A 48 6.72 -0.28 21.93
CA GLU A 48 7.39 -1.58 21.82
C GLU A 48 7.64 -2.23 23.19
N GLY A 49 7.58 -1.48 24.30
CA GLY A 49 7.88 -1.96 25.64
C GLY A 49 9.39 -2.03 25.96
N VAL A 50 10.21 -1.29 25.22
CA VAL A 50 11.68 -1.28 25.32
C VAL A 50 12.14 -0.08 26.17
N PRO A 51 13.16 -0.21 27.03
CA PRO A 51 13.72 0.93 27.77
C PRO A 51 14.20 2.07 26.84
N LEU A 52 13.96 3.32 27.26
CA LEU A 52 14.33 4.49 26.47
C LEU A 52 15.85 4.57 26.23
N GLU A 53 16.66 4.18 27.21
CA GLU A 53 18.12 4.15 27.08
C GLU A 53 18.60 3.20 25.98
N ASP A 54 17.97 2.03 25.83
CA ASP A 54 18.35 1.05 24.81
C ASP A 54 18.03 1.59 23.42
N LEU A 55 16.86 2.23 23.26
CA LEU A 55 16.52 2.92 22.02
C LEU A 55 17.40 4.14 21.74
N GLN A 56 17.91 4.85 22.76
CA GLN A 56 18.88 5.94 22.59
C GLN A 56 20.27 5.43 22.17
N ARG A 57 20.67 4.23 22.61
CA ARG A 57 21.90 3.55 22.16
C ARG A 57 21.74 3.00 20.74
N GLN A 58 20.55 2.51 20.40
CA GLN A 58 20.23 1.91 19.11
C GLN A 58 19.98 2.96 18.00
N ILE A 59 19.26 4.04 18.29
CA ILE A 59 18.72 4.98 17.31
C ILE A 59 19.34 6.37 17.47
N THR A 60 20.02 6.84 16.42
CA THR A 60 20.46 8.24 16.30
C THR A 60 19.44 9.02 15.48
N ILE A 61 18.95 10.15 16.02
CA ILE A 61 18.06 11.06 15.28
C ILE A 61 18.89 12.22 14.72
N TRP A 62 18.73 12.51 13.43
CA TRP A 62 19.20 13.75 12.80
C TRP A 62 18.03 14.73 12.69
N GLN A 63 18.21 15.97 13.15
CA GLN A 63 17.17 17.01 13.17
C GLN A 63 17.22 17.93 11.94
N THR A 64 18.36 18.03 11.27
CA THR A 64 18.55 18.91 10.11
C THR A 64 19.14 18.17 8.91
N SER A 65 18.87 18.67 7.70
CA SER A 65 19.48 18.12 6.48
C SER A 65 21.01 18.24 6.46
N ALA A 66 21.58 19.21 7.19
CA ALA A 66 23.03 19.32 7.39
C ALA A 66 23.59 18.15 8.21
N GLU A 67 22.94 17.76 9.31
CA GLU A 67 23.31 16.57 10.10
C GLU A 67 23.19 15.27 9.28
N VAL A 68 22.19 15.17 8.41
CA VAL A 68 22.07 14.02 7.50
C VAL A 68 23.27 13.98 6.54
N LEU A 69 23.55 15.09 5.84
CA LEU A 69 24.64 15.16 4.85
C LEU A 69 26.03 14.92 5.47
N ASP A 70 26.27 15.40 6.70
CA ASP A 70 27.50 15.13 7.46
C ASP A 70 27.54 13.72 8.07
N GLY A 71 26.39 13.17 8.47
CA GLY A 71 26.28 11.89 9.17
C GLY A 71 26.29 10.66 8.27
N LEU A 72 25.82 10.74 7.03
CA LEU A 72 25.68 9.60 6.12
C LEU A 72 26.98 8.80 5.93
N THR A 73 28.12 9.47 5.71
CA THR A 73 29.40 8.78 5.47
C THR A 73 30.04 8.20 6.74
N LYS A 74 29.40 8.41 7.90
CA LYS A 74 29.88 8.06 9.25
C LYS A 74 28.98 7.04 9.96
N VAL A 75 28.00 6.43 9.27
CA VAL A 75 27.10 5.44 9.88
C VAL A 75 27.78 4.09 10.09
N ASP A 76 27.40 3.39 11.16
CA ASP A 76 27.90 2.05 11.47
C ASP A 76 27.59 1.04 10.33
N PRO A 77 28.52 0.13 9.97
CA PRO A 77 28.23 -0.98 9.06
C PRO A 77 27.08 -1.86 9.58
N GLY A 78 26.27 -2.39 8.67
CA GLY A 78 25.07 -3.17 8.99
C GLY A 78 23.88 -2.35 9.51
N SER A 79 24.00 -1.02 9.65
CA SER A 79 22.92 -0.15 10.09
C SER A 79 21.80 0.03 9.05
N ALA A 80 20.71 0.67 9.46
CA ALA A 80 19.69 1.21 8.57
C ALA A 80 19.62 2.73 8.67
N VAL A 81 19.37 3.39 7.54
CA VAL A 81 19.14 4.83 7.42
C VAL A 81 17.70 5.06 6.96
N PHE A 82 16.99 5.99 7.60
CA PHE A 82 15.62 6.37 7.24
C PHE A 82 15.50 7.90 7.16
N VAL A 83 15.13 8.42 5.99
CA VAL A 83 14.89 9.86 5.74
C VAL A 83 13.47 10.05 5.19
N ASP A 84 12.59 10.71 5.95
CA ASP A 84 11.27 11.15 5.45
C ASP A 84 11.36 12.52 4.75
N GLU A 85 10.45 12.76 3.81
CA GLU A 85 10.43 13.90 2.89
C GLU A 85 11.83 14.30 2.35
N CYS A 86 12.57 13.31 1.86
CA CYS A 86 14.01 13.35 1.58
C CYS A 86 14.45 14.38 0.52
N GLN A 87 13.51 14.95 -0.26
CA GLN A 87 13.76 16.11 -1.11
C GLN A 87 14.20 17.37 -0.34
N THR A 88 14.02 17.40 0.99
CA THR A 88 14.57 18.41 1.91
C THR A 88 16.09 18.30 2.08
N VAL A 89 16.64 17.09 1.95
CA VAL A 89 18.07 16.77 2.06
C VAL A 89 18.73 16.72 0.68
N PHE A 90 18.11 16.01 -0.26
CA PHE A 90 18.67 15.69 -1.57
C PHE A 90 17.99 16.48 -2.69
N ARG A 91 17.80 17.78 -2.50
CA ARG A 91 16.92 18.61 -3.35
C ARG A 91 17.33 18.62 -4.83
N ALA A 92 16.35 18.49 -5.72
CA ALA A 92 16.54 18.56 -7.17
C ALA A 92 17.31 19.80 -7.62
N GLN A 93 18.05 19.66 -8.72
CA GLN A 93 18.97 20.66 -9.30
C GLN A 93 20.17 21.06 -8.41
N GLN A 94 20.27 20.60 -7.16
CA GLN A 94 21.48 20.75 -6.36
C GLN A 94 22.49 19.64 -6.66
N LYS A 95 23.76 20.02 -6.79
CA LYS A 95 24.88 19.08 -6.94
C LYS A 95 25.24 18.51 -5.56
N LEU A 96 25.06 17.21 -5.38
CA LEU A 96 25.43 16.52 -4.14
C LEU A 96 26.98 16.37 -4.04
N ASN A 97 27.51 16.27 -2.82
CA ASN A 97 28.92 15.97 -2.60
C ASN A 97 29.27 14.60 -3.22
N GLY A 98 30.39 14.53 -3.94
CA GLY A 98 30.88 13.29 -4.57
C GLY A 98 31.20 12.18 -3.55
N GLU A 99 31.56 12.53 -2.32
CA GLU A 99 31.72 11.57 -1.23
C GLU A 99 30.39 10.88 -0.87
N ILE A 100 29.30 11.66 -0.77
CA ILE A 100 27.97 11.15 -0.44
C ILE A 100 27.40 10.33 -1.60
N LEU A 101 27.64 10.76 -2.86
CA LEU A 101 27.30 9.95 -4.04
C LEU A 101 28.02 8.60 -4.03
N ARG A 102 29.35 8.59 -3.82
CA ARG A 102 30.13 7.36 -3.72
C ARG A 102 29.69 6.47 -2.54
N TRP A 103 29.27 7.05 -1.42
CA TRP A 103 28.69 6.31 -0.31
C TRP A 103 27.35 5.68 -0.70
N LEU A 104 26.45 6.42 -1.36
CA LEU A 104 25.18 5.92 -1.88
C LEU A 104 25.38 4.83 -2.96
N GLU A 105 26.47 4.86 -3.72
CA GLU A 105 26.83 3.82 -4.69
C GLU A 105 27.40 2.55 -4.01
N THR A 106 28.01 2.66 -2.82
CA THR A 106 28.77 1.57 -2.18
C THR A 106 28.20 1.04 -0.86
N HIS A 107 27.10 1.62 -0.36
CA HIS A 107 26.41 1.24 0.87
C HIS A 107 26.15 -0.28 1.02
N ARG A 108 25.90 -1.02 -0.07
CA ARG A 108 25.74 -2.49 -0.05
C ARG A 108 26.98 -3.22 0.45
N HIS A 109 28.19 -2.74 0.18
CA HIS A 109 29.44 -3.35 0.66
C HIS A 109 29.55 -3.32 2.20
N TYR A 110 28.87 -2.38 2.84
CA TYR A 110 28.82 -2.22 4.29
C TYR A 110 27.54 -2.80 4.92
N GLY A 111 26.68 -3.47 4.13
CA GLY A 111 25.42 -4.04 4.61
C GLY A 111 24.37 -2.98 5.03
N ILE A 112 24.46 -1.75 4.50
CA ILE A 112 23.58 -0.64 4.88
C ILE A 112 22.32 -0.65 4.02
N ASP A 113 21.17 -0.54 4.68
CA ASP A 113 19.88 -0.28 4.03
C ASP A 113 19.49 1.20 4.19
N VAL A 114 18.97 1.80 3.13
CA VAL A 114 18.60 3.22 3.08
C VAL A 114 17.15 3.31 2.59
N LEU A 115 16.25 3.72 3.48
CA LEU A 115 14.85 3.99 3.17
C LEU A 115 14.65 5.49 3.02
N LEU A 116 14.28 5.90 1.82
CA LEU A 116 13.93 7.27 1.47
C LEU A 116 12.41 7.37 1.29
N ILE A 117 11.82 8.48 1.71
CA ILE A 117 10.40 8.78 1.45
C ILE A 117 10.29 10.16 0.81
N CYS A 118 9.43 10.31 -0.20
CA CYS A 118 9.17 11.61 -0.84
C CYS A 118 7.71 11.74 -1.34
N GLN A 119 7.32 12.94 -1.75
CA GLN A 119 6.02 13.18 -2.40
C GLN A 119 6.03 12.96 -3.92
N ASP A 120 7.11 13.37 -4.59
CA ASP A 120 7.44 13.11 -6.00
C ASP A 120 8.96 13.00 -6.12
N TYR A 121 9.45 11.93 -6.74
CA TYR A 121 10.89 11.70 -6.91
C TYR A 121 11.58 12.77 -7.75
N ARG A 122 10.85 13.54 -8.58
CA ARG A 122 11.37 14.67 -9.35
C ARG A 122 11.87 15.84 -8.48
N GLN A 123 11.50 15.85 -7.19
CA GLN A 123 12.02 16.83 -6.23
C GLN A 123 13.36 16.40 -5.63
N VAL A 124 13.83 15.19 -5.92
CA VAL A 124 15.13 14.64 -5.52
C VAL A 124 16.16 14.82 -6.66
N THR A 125 17.43 15.03 -6.31
CA THR A 125 18.51 15.21 -7.29
C THR A 125 18.85 13.90 -8.00
N SER A 126 19.20 13.99 -9.29
CA SER A 126 19.35 12.83 -10.16
C SER A 126 20.52 11.90 -9.79
N GLY A 127 21.52 12.43 -9.07
CA GLY A 127 22.58 11.60 -8.48
C GLY A 127 22.08 10.66 -7.38
N VAL A 128 20.94 10.96 -6.75
CA VAL A 128 20.28 10.05 -5.79
C VAL A 128 19.23 9.20 -6.50
N THR A 129 18.43 9.75 -7.44
CA THR A 129 17.41 8.93 -8.13
C THR A 129 18.00 7.76 -8.88
N ARG A 130 19.20 7.90 -9.47
CA ARG A 130 19.89 6.87 -10.25
C ARG A 130 20.43 5.68 -9.46
N VAL A 131 20.61 5.82 -8.15
CA VAL A 131 21.10 4.75 -7.25
C VAL A 131 19.99 4.12 -6.41
N ILE A 132 18.73 4.55 -6.58
CA ILE A 132 17.56 3.92 -5.98
C ILE A 132 17.26 2.62 -6.74
N GLU A 133 17.15 1.52 -5.99
CA GLU A 133 17.09 0.16 -6.52
C GLU A 133 15.65 -0.38 -6.60
N MET A 134 14.76 0.12 -5.72
CA MET A 134 13.33 -0.19 -5.74
C MET A 134 12.51 1.04 -5.36
N THR A 135 11.38 1.23 -6.04
CA THR A 135 10.44 2.31 -5.76
C THR A 135 9.04 1.75 -5.52
N THR A 136 8.49 2.02 -4.34
CA THR A 136 7.10 1.68 -4.00
C THR A 136 6.24 2.94 -4.07
N LYS A 137 5.43 3.05 -5.13
CA LYS A 137 4.58 4.23 -5.40
C LYS A 137 3.19 4.06 -4.80
N PHE A 138 2.84 4.89 -3.83
CA PHE A 138 1.58 4.85 -3.09
C PHE A 138 0.47 5.65 -3.79
N ARG A 139 -0.75 5.09 -3.82
CA ARG A 139 -1.97 5.74 -4.29
C ARG A 139 -2.98 5.89 -3.15
N ARG A 140 -3.41 7.14 -2.92
CA ARG A 140 -4.42 7.46 -1.90
C ARG A 140 -5.82 7.03 -2.35
N LEU A 141 -6.42 6.10 -1.60
CA LEU A 141 -7.73 5.51 -1.90
C LEU A 141 -8.93 6.30 -1.33
N ASP A 142 -8.70 7.38 -0.57
CA ASP A 142 -9.77 8.12 0.12
C ASP A 142 -10.83 8.72 -0.83
N ARG A 143 -10.43 9.07 -2.06
CA ARG A 143 -11.33 9.51 -3.15
C ARG A 143 -12.34 8.44 -3.59
N PHE A 144 -12.06 7.16 -3.33
CA PHE A 144 -12.95 6.03 -3.63
C PHE A 144 -13.70 5.53 -2.38
N GLY A 145 -13.70 6.30 -1.29
CA GLY A 145 -14.38 5.96 -0.04
C GLY A 145 -13.58 5.06 0.92
N PHE A 146 -12.58 4.33 0.42
CA PHE A 146 -11.74 3.44 1.24
C PHE A 146 -10.74 4.23 2.09
N ARG A 147 -11.16 4.64 3.29
CA ARG A 147 -10.33 5.41 4.25
C ARG A 147 -9.29 4.57 4.98
N ASN A 148 -9.57 3.29 5.23
CA ASN A 148 -8.76 2.41 6.08
C ASN A 148 -7.78 1.52 5.27
N ARG A 149 -7.57 1.84 3.99
CA ARG A 149 -6.73 1.07 3.05
C ARG A 149 -5.78 1.98 2.28
N TYR A 150 -4.64 1.42 1.88
CA TYR A 150 -3.69 2.02 0.94
C TYR A 150 -3.40 1.05 -0.21
N GLN A 151 -3.10 1.57 -1.39
CA GLN A 151 -2.64 0.79 -2.54
C GLN A 151 -1.24 1.25 -2.91
N ALA A 152 -0.37 0.31 -3.27
CA ALA A 152 1.02 0.57 -3.60
C ALA A 152 1.47 -0.27 -4.81
N PHE A 153 2.43 0.27 -5.56
CA PHE A 153 2.97 -0.36 -6.76
C PHE A 153 4.50 -0.33 -6.71
N VAL A 154 5.10 -1.52 -6.64
CA VAL A 154 6.55 -1.74 -6.63
C VAL A 154 7.10 -1.68 -8.07
N ARG A 155 8.26 -1.05 -8.20
CA ARG A 155 9.05 -0.80 -9.43
C ARG A 155 10.54 -0.91 -9.09
N GLY A 156 11.42 -0.90 -10.09
CA GLY A 156 12.85 -0.71 -9.88
C GLY A 156 13.17 0.76 -9.59
N ASN A 157 14.00 1.37 -10.43
CA ASN A 157 14.35 2.78 -10.35
C ASN A 157 13.10 3.69 -10.46
N PRO A 158 13.01 4.86 -9.79
CA PRO A 158 11.83 5.73 -9.89
C PRO A 158 11.60 6.32 -11.28
N GLU A 159 12.61 6.33 -12.17
CA GLU A 159 12.46 6.68 -13.58
C GLU A 159 11.75 5.57 -14.40
N GLU A 160 11.67 4.34 -13.89
CA GLU A 160 10.97 3.22 -14.54
C GLU A 160 9.44 3.35 -14.40
N LEU A 161 8.74 3.09 -15.51
CA LEU A 161 7.28 3.09 -15.56
C LEU A 161 6.65 1.72 -15.31
N GLU A 162 7.42 0.64 -15.50
CA GLU A 162 6.98 -0.73 -15.28
C GLU A 162 6.62 -0.99 -13.81
N VAL A 163 5.58 -1.79 -13.60
CA VAL A 163 5.15 -2.25 -12.28
C VAL A 163 5.54 -3.72 -12.15
N ILE A 164 6.46 -3.99 -11.23
CA ILE A 164 6.88 -5.34 -10.85
C ILE A 164 5.77 -6.02 -10.05
N ARG A 165 5.14 -5.29 -9.12
CA ARG A 165 4.07 -5.83 -8.25
C ARG A 165 3.11 -4.75 -7.76
N GLY A 166 1.81 -4.98 -7.87
CA GLY A 166 0.80 -4.22 -7.13
C GLY A 166 0.48 -4.89 -5.79
N PHE A 167 0.14 -4.11 -4.76
CA PHE A 167 -0.47 -4.62 -3.52
C PHE A 167 -1.42 -3.59 -2.88
N THR A 168 -2.29 -4.08 -2.00
CA THR A 168 -3.21 -3.27 -1.19
C THR A 168 -3.09 -3.70 0.27
N GLY A 169 -2.97 -2.74 1.19
CA GLY A 169 -2.87 -3.00 2.63
C GLY A 169 -3.98 -2.29 3.41
N THR A 170 -4.24 -2.79 4.62
CA THR A 170 -5.06 -2.13 5.65
C THR A 170 -4.17 -1.45 6.68
N TYR A 171 -4.65 -0.38 7.29
CA TYR A 171 -3.98 0.22 8.44
C TYR A 171 -4.33 -0.55 9.72
N ASP A 172 -3.32 -1.08 10.42
CA ASP A 172 -3.46 -1.55 11.81
C ASP A 172 -3.75 -0.33 12.72
N PRO A 173 -4.87 -0.29 13.45
CA PRO A 173 -5.18 0.79 14.38
C PRO A 173 -4.08 1.04 15.43
N LYS A 174 -3.33 0.02 15.88
CA LYS A 174 -2.25 0.18 16.86
C LYS A 174 -1.07 0.96 16.26
N VAL A 175 -0.52 0.51 15.12
CA VAL A 175 0.59 1.20 14.43
C VAL A 175 0.13 2.57 13.89
N TYR A 176 -1.11 2.68 13.42
CA TYR A 176 -1.67 3.94 12.95
C TYR A 176 -1.92 4.95 14.07
N ALA A 177 -2.31 4.53 15.28
CA ALA A 177 -2.40 5.42 16.44
C ALA A 177 -1.02 5.93 16.87
N TYR A 178 0.01 5.08 16.83
CA TYR A 178 1.39 5.48 17.06
C TYR A 178 1.84 6.54 16.05
N TYR A 179 1.86 6.24 14.75
CA TYR A 179 2.31 7.20 13.73
C TYR A 179 1.39 8.43 13.60
N GLY A 180 0.07 8.24 13.74
CA GLY A 180 -0.92 9.33 13.70
C GLY A 180 -0.72 10.36 14.81
N SER A 181 -0.13 9.99 15.95
CA SER A 181 0.20 10.91 17.04
C SER A 181 1.28 11.96 16.69
N TYR A 182 2.00 11.76 15.57
CA TYR A 182 3.03 12.67 15.06
C TYR A 182 2.46 13.70 14.08
N ALA A 183 1.44 13.34 13.30
CA ALA A 183 0.87 14.15 12.21
C ALA A 183 -0.02 15.34 12.67
N THR A 184 0.28 15.93 13.83
CA THR A 184 -0.59 16.91 14.51
C THR A 184 -0.36 18.37 14.05
N SER A 185 0.63 18.62 13.19
CA SER A 185 0.99 19.96 12.70
C SER A 185 0.03 20.55 11.66
N THR A 186 -0.61 19.73 10.81
CA THR A 186 -1.41 20.22 9.67
C THR A 186 -2.78 19.56 9.59
N LYS A 187 -3.79 20.16 10.25
CA LYS A 187 -5.20 19.83 9.99
C LYS A 187 -5.60 20.36 8.61
N GLU A 188 -5.60 19.49 7.57
CA GLU A 188 -6.26 19.79 6.29
C GLU A 188 -7.72 20.21 6.57
N VAL A 189 -8.08 21.46 6.27
CA VAL A 189 -9.48 21.92 6.33
C VAL A 189 -10.23 21.36 5.11
N ARG A 190 -10.61 20.08 5.23
CA ARG A 190 -11.26 19.31 4.16
C ARG A 190 -12.66 19.84 3.87
N HIS A 191 -12.78 20.73 2.88
CA HIS A 191 -14.05 21.06 2.22
C HIS A 191 -14.60 19.86 1.43
N VAL A 192 -15.08 18.85 2.14
CA VAL A 192 -15.84 17.73 1.56
C VAL A 192 -17.21 18.26 1.13
N ARG A 193 -17.31 18.81 -0.09
CA ARG A 193 -18.60 19.06 -0.73
C ARG A 193 -19.33 17.73 -0.89
N SER A 194 -20.29 17.46 -0.01
CA SER A 194 -21.06 16.22 -0.02
C SER A 194 -21.90 16.13 -1.31
N ILE A 195 -21.45 15.29 -2.25
CA ILE A 195 -22.10 15.07 -3.56
C ILE A 195 -23.57 14.64 -3.38
N LEU A 196 -23.85 13.91 -2.29
CA LEU A 196 -25.19 13.46 -1.87
C LEU A 196 -26.15 14.60 -1.46
N ARG A 197 -25.69 15.85 -1.40
CA ARG A 197 -26.54 17.06 -1.23
C ARG A 197 -26.58 17.96 -2.46
N SER A 198 -26.24 17.45 -3.65
CA SER A 198 -26.49 18.19 -4.89
C SER A 198 -28.01 18.24 -5.19
N PRO A 199 -28.61 19.40 -5.51
CA PRO A 199 -30.04 19.50 -5.81
C PRO A 199 -30.47 18.58 -6.96
N SER A 200 -29.60 18.39 -7.96
CA SER A 200 -29.83 17.52 -9.11
C SER A 200 -30.05 16.04 -8.74
N ILE A 201 -29.36 15.53 -7.72
CA ILE A 201 -29.56 14.15 -7.24
C ILE A 201 -30.88 14.04 -6.46
N ILE A 202 -31.24 15.08 -5.69
CA ILE A 202 -32.50 15.12 -4.95
C ILE A 202 -33.70 15.20 -5.91
N LEU A 203 -33.66 16.09 -6.91
CA LEU A 203 -34.68 16.14 -7.97
C LEU A 203 -34.75 14.84 -8.78
N GLY A 204 -33.60 14.22 -9.09
CA GLY A 204 -33.56 12.94 -9.79
C GLY A 204 -34.20 11.79 -8.99
N ALA A 205 -33.98 11.74 -7.67
CA ALA A 205 -34.61 10.76 -6.79
C ALA A 205 -36.13 10.99 -6.69
N ILE A 206 -36.58 12.24 -6.49
CA ILE A 206 -38.00 12.60 -6.44
C ILE A 206 -38.69 12.26 -7.77
N GLY A 207 -38.08 12.62 -8.90
CA GLY A 207 -38.61 12.32 -10.23
C GLY A 207 -38.73 10.81 -10.49
N LEU A 208 -37.76 10.01 -10.04
CA LEU A 208 -37.82 8.55 -10.11
C LEU A 208 -38.97 7.99 -9.25
N SER A 209 -39.15 8.50 -8.02
CA SER A 209 -40.25 8.09 -7.14
C SER A 209 -41.63 8.44 -7.71
N VAL A 210 -41.79 9.63 -8.31
CA VAL A 210 -43.02 10.03 -9.00
C VAL A 210 -43.28 9.15 -10.22
N ALA A 211 -42.25 8.84 -11.03
CA ALA A 211 -42.38 7.95 -12.19
C ALA A 211 -42.78 6.52 -11.79
N THR A 212 -42.22 5.95 -10.71
CA THR A 212 -42.64 4.65 -10.20
C THR A 212 -44.04 4.68 -9.58
N GLY A 213 -44.41 5.76 -8.89
CA GLY A 213 -45.77 5.95 -8.38
C GLY A 213 -46.81 6.00 -9.51
N TRP A 214 -46.51 6.74 -10.58
CA TRP A 214 -47.34 6.79 -11.78
C TRP A 214 -47.41 5.43 -12.49
N PHE A 215 -46.31 4.67 -12.58
CA PHE A 215 -46.33 3.36 -13.22
C PHE A 215 -47.13 2.31 -12.44
N VAL A 216 -47.16 2.40 -11.10
CA VAL A 216 -47.88 1.45 -10.23
C VAL A 216 -49.36 1.81 -10.04
N PHE A 217 -49.70 3.11 -9.97
CA PHE A 217 -51.09 3.57 -9.71
C PHE A 217 -51.79 4.24 -10.89
N GLY A 218 -51.06 4.64 -11.94
CA GLY A 218 -51.56 5.47 -13.06
C GLY A 218 -52.19 4.70 -14.23
N GLY A 219 -52.49 3.41 -14.08
CA GLY A 219 -53.39 2.68 -14.99
C GLY A 219 -52.88 2.46 -16.42
N GLY A 220 -51.78 1.73 -16.59
CA GLY A 220 -51.28 1.32 -17.91
C GLY A 220 -52.17 0.29 -18.61
N THR A 221 -53.22 0.74 -19.31
CA THR A 221 -54.09 -0.13 -20.12
C THR A 221 -53.37 -0.65 -21.36
N PHE A 222 -52.75 -1.83 -21.27
CA PHE A 222 -52.24 -2.53 -22.45
C PHE A 222 -53.40 -2.95 -23.36
N GLY A 223 -53.37 -2.47 -24.61
CA GLY A 223 -54.49 -2.56 -25.54
C GLY A 223 -54.83 -4.00 -25.94
N SER A 224 -56.11 -4.34 -25.87
CA SER A 224 -56.64 -5.62 -26.35
C SER A 224 -56.83 -5.62 -27.87
N GLY A 225 -56.20 -6.59 -28.54
CA GLY A 225 -56.70 -7.15 -29.79
C GLY A 225 -56.25 -6.50 -31.10
N SER A 226 -55.63 -7.32 -31.95
CA SER A 226 -55.90 -7.36 -33.40
C SER A 226 -55.39 -8.69 -33.96
N THR A 227 -56.27 -9.68 -34.09
CA THR A 227 -56.00 -10.92 -34.82
C THR A 227 -55.89 -10.64 -36.32
N VAL A 228 -54.79 -11.04 -36.95
CA VAL A 228 -54.65 -11.09 -38.41
C VAL A 228 -54.15 -12.48 -38.80
N SER A 229 -54.99 -13.26 -39.48
CA SER A 229 -54.63 -14.55 -40.04
C SER A 229 -54.17 -14.40 -41.50
N PRO A 230 -53.01 -14.95 -41.88
CA PRO A 230 -52.69 -15.22 -43.27
C PRO A 230 -52.72 -16.74 -43.52
N THR A 231 -53.76 -17.22 -44.19
CA THR A 231 -53.73 -18.57 -44.79
C THR A 231 -53.14 -18.48 -46.18
N LEU A 232 -51.91 -18.98 -46.35
CA LEU A 232 -51.43 -19.44 -47.65
C LEU A 232 -50.49 -20.63 -47.46
N ALA A 233 -50.77 -21.72 -48.16
CA ALA A 233 -50.01 -22.96 -48.04
C ALA A 233 -48.83 -22.95 -49.03
N THR A 234 -47.63 -23.26 -48.52
CA THR A 234 -46.46 -23.64 -49.32
C THR A 234 -45.87 -24.89 -48.70
N HIS A 235 -45.60 -25.91 -49.52
CA HIS A 235 -45.16 -27.23 -49.05
C HIS A 235 -43.72 -27.20 -48.50
N THR A 236 -43.53 -27.69 -47.28
CA THR A 236 -42.21 -28.12 -46.78
C THR A 236 -42.15 -29.65 -46.73
N PRO A 237 -41.13 -30.30 -47.32
CA PRO A 237 -40.93 -31.73 -47.13
C PRO A 237 -40.46 -32.01 -45.69
N LYS A 238 -41.08 -33.02 -45.05
CA LYS A 238 -40.70 -33.45 -43.70
C LYS A 238 -39.28 -34.08 -43.72
N PRO A 239 -38.29 -33.58 -42.96
CA PRO A 239 -36.98 -34.24 -42.86
C PRO A 239 -37.09 -35.60 -42.15
N PRO A 240 -36.20 -36.57 -42.46
CA PRO A 240 -36.28 -37.93 -41.93
C PRO A 240 -35.93 -38.02 -40.43
N ASP A 241 -36.55 -38.97 -39.74
CA ASP A 241 -36.64 -39.03 -38.27
C ASP A 241 -35.37 -39.54 -37.54
N TRP A 242 -34.19 -39.50 -38.18
CA TRP A 242 -32.93 -40.00 -37.62
C TRP A 242 -31.98 -38.90 -37.08
N MET A 243 -32.38 -37.63 -37.14
CA MET A 243 -31.56 -36.51 -36.63
C MET A 243 -32.13 -35.82 -35.38
N ARG A 244 -32.84 -36.58 -34.53
CA ARG A 244 -33.06 -36.19 -33.13
C ARG A 244 -31.80 -36.48 -32.31
N MET A 245 -30.80 -35.61 -32.45
CA MET A 245 -29.78 -35.48 -31.40
C MET A 245 -30.46 -34.85 -30.19
N ASP A 246 -30.53 -35.58 -29.07
CA ASP A 246 -30.98 -35.05 -27.79
C ASP A 246 -29.95 -34.06 -27.23
N VAL A 247 -29.94 -32.85 -27.79
CA VAL A 247 -29.42 -31.66 -27.12
C VAL A 247 -30.46 -31.27 -26.07
N SER A 248 -30.60 -32.11 -25.05
CA SER A 248 -31.05 -31.65 -23.75
C SER A 248 -30.17 -30.45 -23.38
N PRO A 249 -30.73 -29.24 -23.22
CA PRO A 249 -29.92 -28.10 -22.82
C PRO A 249 -29.40 -28.43 -21.42
N ARG A 250 -28.10 -28.74 -21.33
CA ARG A 250 -27.42 -28.78 -20.04
C ARG A 250 -27.66 -27.40 -19.44
N LEU A 251 -28.32 -27.36 -18.29
CA LEU A 251 -28.35 -26.17 -17.47
C LEU A 251 -26.89 -25.88 -17.13
N SER A 252 -26.29 -24.93 -17.84
CA SER A 252 -24.94 -24.46 -17.59
C SER A 252 -25.02 -23.66 -16.30
N ASP A 253 -24.71 -24.32 -15.18
CA ASP A 253 -24.73 -23.72 -13.85
C ASP A 253 -23.94 -22.42 -13.89
N ILE A 254 -24.66 -21.30 -13.77
CA ILE A 254 -24.06 -19.98 -13.89
C ILE A 254 -23.30 -19.73 -12.59
N HIS A 255 -22.00 -19.46 -12.71
CA HIS A 255 -21.07 -19.18 -11.62
C HIS A 255 -20.61 -17.72 -11.73
N PRO A 256 -21.36 -16.74 -11.21
CA PRO A 256 -21.11 -15.32 -11.49
C PRO A 256 -19.78 -14.85 -10.88
N ILE A 257 -18.88 -14.34 -11.72
CA ILE A 257 -17.55 -13.89 -11.29
C ILE A 257 -17.69 -12.53 -10.62
N ARG A 258 -17.09 -12.37 -9.44
CA ARG A 258 -17.09 -11.10 -8.72
C ARG A 258 -16.00 -10.17 -9.23
N ILE A 259 -16.42 -9.02 -9.74
CA ILE A 259 -15.56 -7.99 -10.31
C ILE A 259 -15.44 -6.81 -9.34
N GLN A 260 -14.20 -6.39 -9.10
CA GLN A 260 -13.81 -5.32 -8.19
C GLN A 260 -13.55 -3.98 -8.93
N GLY A 261 -13.39 -4.02 -10.24
CA GLY A 261 -13.11 -2.86 -11.09
C GLY A 261 -12.62 -3.26 -12.48
N GLY A 262 -12.09 -2.30 -13.24
CA GLY A 262 -11.42 -2.56 -14.51
C GLY A 262 -10.37 -1.50 -14.84
N MET A 263 -9.48 -1.80 -15.78
CA MET A 263 -8.38 -0.95 -16.22
C MET A 263 -8.03 -1.20 -17.70
N THR A 264 -7.46 -0.20 -18.35
CA THR A 264 -6.67 -0.40 -19.59
C THR A 264 -5.31 -0.97 -19.23
N ASP A 265 -4.83 -1.99 -19.95
CA ASP A 265 -3.43 -2.42 -19.83
C ASP A 265 -2.51 -1.45 -20.60
N PRO A 266 -1.55 -0.76 -19.94
CA PRO A 266 -0.57 0.08 -20.63
C PRO A 266 0.44 -0.69 -21.50
N ARG A 267 0.44 -2.04 -21.49
CA ARG A 267 1.26 -2.88 -22.38
C ARG A 267 0.59 -3.25 -23.71
N LEU A 268 -0.71 -3.00 -23.89
CA LEU A 268 -1.51 -3.41 -25.06
C LEU A 268 -2.22 -2.22 -25.73
N ASP A 269 -1.45 -1.33 -26.35
CA ASP A 269 -1.88 -0.13 -27.12
C ASP A 269 -2.92 0.80 -26.46
N GLY A 270 -3.21 0.63 -25.16
CA GLY A 270 -4.21 1.39 -24.41
C GLY A 270 -5.67 1.16 -24.84
N HIS A 271 -5.93 0.28 -25.80
CA HIS A 271 -7.26 0.08 -26.40
C HIS A 271 -8.10 -0.99 -25.70
N GLU A 272 -7.48 -2.05 -25.20
CA GLU A 272 -8.18 -3.13 -24.50
C GLU A 272 -8.47 -2.77 -23.03
N TRP A 273 -9.57 -3.31 -22.49
CA TRP A 273 -10.02 -3.04 -21.12
C TRP A 273 -10.31 -4.33 -20.38
N LEU A 274 -9.48 -4.60 -19.38
CA LEU A 274 -9.51 -5.79 -18.55
C LEU A 274 -10.24 -5.49 -17.24
N TRP A 275 -10.83 -6.53 -16.65
CA TRP A 275 -11.59 -6.46 -15.41
C TRP A 275 -10.89 -7.22 -14.31
N VAL A 276 -10.91 -6.66 -13.09
CA VAL A 276 -10.24 -7.24 -11.92
C VAL A 276 -11.21 -8.16 -11.19
N ALA A 277 -10.94 -9.46 -11.18
CA ALA A 277 -11.69 -10.44 -10.38
C ALA A 277 -11.31 -10.36 -8.89
N GLU A 278 -12.12 -10.95 -8.01
CA GLU A 278 -11.87 -10.98 -6.55
C GLU A 278 -10.58 -11.73 -6.17
N ASP A 279 -10.15 -12.70 -6.96
CA ASP A 279 -8.87 -13.41 -6.82
C ASP A 279 -7.65 -12.61 -7.32
N GLY A 280 -7.88 -11.45 -7.94
CA GLY A 280 -6.84 -10.58 -8.49
C GLY A 280 -6.46 -10.83 -9.95
N ARG A 281 -7.10 -11.80 -10.64
CA ARG A 281 -6.92 -11.97 -12.09
C ARG A 281 -7.43 -10.76 -12.88
N LEU A 282 -6.80 -10.54 -14.04
CA LEU A 282 -7.28 -9.63 -15.08
C LEU A 282 -7.94 -10.46 -16.17
N LEU A 283 -9.18 -10.17 -16.52
CA LEU A 283 -9.98 -10.92 -17.50
C LEU A 283 -10.64 -9.98 -18.51
N THR A 284 -10.74 -10.42 -19.76
CA THR A 284 -11.53 -9.80 -20.82
C THR A 284 -13.04 -10.01 -20.60
N VAL A 285 -13.88 -9.41 -21.45
CA VAL A 285 -15.35 -9.62 -21.41
C VAL A 285 -15.70 -11.08 -21.73
N ASP A 286 -15.00 -11.68 -22.70
CA ASP A 286 -15.32 -12.99 -23.25
C ASP A 286 -14.82 -14.13 -22.34
N GLU A 287 -13.67 -13.95 -21.67
CA GLU A 287 -13.22 -14.88 -20.62
C GLU A 287 -14.19 -14.94 -19.45
N ILE A 288 -14.75 -13.80 -19.01
CA ILE A 288 -15.76 -13.78 -17.94
C ILE A 288 -17.05 -14.46 -18.40
N ALA A 289 -17.46 -14.30 -19.66
CA ALA A 289 -18.61 -15.01 -20.20
C ALA A 289 -18.39 -16.54 -20.24
N ALA A 290 -17.20 -16.97 -20.69
CA ALA A 290 -16.83 -18.38 -20.78
C ALA A 290 -16.69 -19.05 -19.40
N GLU A 291 -16.01 -18.41 -18.44
CA GLU A 291 -15.75 -18.98 -17.11
C GLU A 291 -17.00 -18.92 -16.21
N SER A 292 -17.86 -17.90 -16.35
CA SER A 292 -19.10 -17.82 -15.55
C SER A 292 -20.27 -18.65 -16.09
N GLY A 293 -20.21 -19.11 -17.35
CA GLY A 293 -21.35 -19.71 -18.05
C GLY A 293 -22.54 -18.76 -18.24
N GLY A 294 -22.35 -17.46 -17.98
CA GLY A 294 -23.39 -16.45 -17.96
C GLY A 294 -23.26 -15.41 -19.07
N THR A 295 -24.28 -14.57 -19.20
CA THR A 295 -24.23 -13.40 -20.08
C THR A 295 -23.34 -12.32 -19.48
N VAL A 296 -22.52 -11.67 -20.31
CA VAL A 296 -21.64 -10.56 -19.92
C VAL A 296 -21.59 -9.53 -21.04
N GLN A 297 -21.77 -8.26 -20.71
CA GLN A 297 -21.67 -7.14 -21.65
C GLN A 297 -21.05 -5.92 -20.99
N ALA A 298 -20.03 -5.33 -21.62
CA ALA A 298 -19.45 -4.06 -21.21
C ALA A 298 -20.30 -2.87 -21.71
N ILE A 299 -20.71 -2.00 -20.80
CA ILE A 299 -21.53 -0.82 -21.07
C ILE A 299 -20.86 0.41 -20.45
N THR A 300 -20.62 1.44 -21.26
CA THR A 300 -20.17 2.75 -20.76
C THR A 300 -21.35 3.51 -20.15
N SER A 301 -21.27 3.88 -18.87
CA SER A 301 -22.31 4.64 -18.17
C SER A 301 -21.69 5.70 -17.27
N ARG A 302 -22.20 6.95 -17.38
CA ARG A 302 -21.76 8.11 -16.57
C ARG A 302 -20.23 8.33 -16.52
N GLY A 303 -19.53 7.98 -17.60
CA GLY A 303 -18.06 8.16 -17.73
C GLY A 303 -17.21 6.99 -17.24
N GLY A 304 -17.80 5.90 -16.73
CA GLY A 304 -17.09 4.64 -16.43
C GLY A 304 -17.57 3.49 -17.32
N LYS A 305 -16.70 2.52 -17.62
CA LYS A 305 -17.14 1.23 -18.15
C LYS A 305 -17.64 0.35 -16.99
N VAL A 306 -18.76 -0.33 -17.17
CA VAL A 306 -19.35 -1.27 -16.20
C VAL A 306 -19.85 -2.52 -16.93
N LEU A 307 -19.64 -3.70 -16.34
CA LEU A 307 -20.20 -4.97 -16.85
C LEU A 307 -21.63 -5.19 -16.34
N LYS A 308 -22.48 -5.76 -17.19
CA LYS A 308 -23.80 -6.30 -16.84
C LYS A 308 -24.02 -7.68 -17.43
N GLY A 309 -24.94 -8.44 -16.84
CA GLY A 309 -25.38 -9.76 -17.29
C GLY A 309 -25.38 -10.75 -16.13
N SER A 310 -25.82 -11.99 -16.40
CA SER A 310 -25.90 -13.05 -15.37
C SER A 310 -24.54 -13.57 -14.89
N GLY A 311 -23.47 -13.35 -15.65
CA GLY A 311 -22.12 -13.83 -15.32
C GLY A 311 -21.33 -12.97 -14.33
N VAL A 312 -21.90 -11.88 -13.78
CA VAL A 312 -21.13 -10.86 -13.04
C VAL A 312 -21.77 -10.45 -11.71
N LEU A 313 -20.95 -10.40 -10.66
CA LEU A 313 -21.25 -9.75 -9.39
C LEU A 313 -20.35 -8.53 -9.16
N TRP A 314 -20.85 -7.50 -8.49
CA TRP A 314 -20.11 -6.26 -8.23
C TRP A 314 -19.81 -6.05 -6.75
N GLY A 315 -18.54 -5.74 -6.44
CA GLY A 315 -18.08 -5.35 -5.11
C GLY A 315 -17.85 -6.51 -4.13
N GLY A 316 -16.96 -6.27 -3.15
CA GLY A 316 -16.52 -7.26 -2.15
C GLY A 316 -17.62 -7.79 -1.22
N ALA A 317 -17.33 -8.93 -0.58
CA ALA A 317 -18.30 -9.73 0.16
C ALA A 317 -19.09 -8.97 1.25
N SER A 318 -20.42 -8.99 1.10
CA SER A 318 -21.36 -9.07 2.21
C SER A 318 -21.62 -10.55 2.52
N THR A 319 -21.78 -10.90 3.79
CA THR A 319 -22.06 -12.28 4.24
C THR A 319 -23.31 -12.84 3.57
N ALA A 320 -23.30 -14.14 3.25
CA ALA A 320 -24.35 -14.79 2.48
C ALA A 320 -25.69 -14.88 3.24
N LEU A 321 -26.79 -14.70 2.49
CA LEU A 321 -28.13 -15.13 2.90
C LEU A 321 -28.42 -16.51 2.30
N SER A 322 -27.93 -17.56 2.97
CA SER A 322 -28.32 -18.93 2.68
C SER A 322 -29.71 -19.19 3.27
N VAL A 323 -30.72 -19.34 2.41
CA VAL A 323 -32.03 -19.84 2.81
C VAL A 323 -31.89 -21.32 3.12
N LEU A 324 -32.09 -21.70 4.39
CA LEU A 324 -32.23 -23.09 4.83
C LEU A 324 -33.66 -23.31 5.30
N THR A 325 -34.25 -24.41 4.85
CA THR A 325 -35.59 -24.87 5.24
C THR A 325 -35.52 -25.74 6.50
N ASP A 326 -36.50 -25.60 7.39
CA ASP A 326 -36.62 -26.38 8.63
C ASP A 326 -36.68 -27.90 8.42
N VAL A 327 -35.97 -28.64 9.28
CA VAL A 327 -36.47 -29.87 9.91
C VAL A 327 -35.91 -29.94 11.35
N PRO A 328 -36.74 -30.04 12.40
CA PRO A 328 -36.28 -30.13 13.79
C PRO A 328 -36.30 -31.57 14.35
N THR A 329 -35.27 -31.91 15.15
CA THR A 329 -35.30 -33.03 16.10
C THR A 329 -34.50 -32.67 17.36
N ALA A 330 -34.98 -33.05 18.55
CA ALA A 330 -34.25 -32.96 19.82
C ALA A 330 -33.21 -34.12 19.94
N GLU A 331 -32.39 -34.35 20.98
CA GLU A 331 -32.25 -33.87 22.38
C GLU A 331 -30.78 -34.26 22.79
N VAL A 332 -30.01 -33.69 23.73
CA VAL A 332 -30.03 -33.87 25.20
C VAL A 332 -28.86 -33.06 25.85
N THR A 333 -29.18 -32.33 26.92
CA THR A 333 -28.46 -31.96 28.17
C THR A 333 -26.95 -32.21 28.43
N SER A 334 -26.32 -31.19 29.07
CA SER A 334 -25.15 -31.22 30.00
C SER A 334 -23.72 -31.44 29.44
N GLY A 335 -22.65 -30.96 30.09
CA GLY A 335 -22.55 -30.21 31.36
C GLY A 335 -21.21 -29.47 31.54
N ALA A 336 -21.05 -28.68 32.62
CA ALA A 336 -19.91 -27.78 32.84
C ALA A 336 -19.01 -28.19 34.01
N SER A 337 -17.69 -27.94 33.91
CA SER A 337 -16.69 -27.77 34.98
C SER A 337 -15.28 -27.56 34.36
N SER A 338 -14.23 -27.02 35.00
CA SER A 338 -14.03 -25.82 35.84
C SER A 338 -12.68 -25.97 36.58
N LEU A 339 -11.91 -24.88 36.76
CA LEU A 339 -10.78 -24.77 37.73
C LEU A 339 -9.56 -25.70 37.42
N SER A 340 -8.32 -25.48 37.90
CA SER A 340 -7.72 -24.34 38.60
C SER A 340 -6.18 -24.31 38.44
N ALA A 341 -5.56 -23.13 38.60
CA ALA A 341 -4.23 -22.98 39.20
C ALA A 341 -4.40 -22.64 40.71
N PRO A 342 -3.42 -22.81 41.63
CA PRO A 342 -2.10 -22.12 41.66
C PRO A 342 -0.94 -23.13 42.00
N THR A 343 0.28 -22.84 42.49
CA THR A 343 0.84 -21.70 43.27
C THR A 343 2.39 -21.64 43.17
N ALA A 344 2.98 -20.49 43.49
CA ALA A 344 4.41 -20.27 43.80
C ALA A 344 4.67 -20.50 45.33
N PRO A 345 5.75 -20.05 46.03
CA PRO A 345 6.89 -19.21 45.61
C PRO A 345 8.30 -19.50 46.23
N SER A 346 9.28 -18.68 45.80
CA SER A 346 10.42 -18.12 46.57
C SER A 346 11.61 -19.00 47.02
N VAL A 347 12.82 -18.44 46.86
CA VAL A 347 13.79 -18.12 47.95
C VAL A 347 14.83 -17.12 47.42
N THR A 348 15.36 -16.25 48.29
CA THR A 348 16.26 -15.13 47.97
C THR A 348 17.66 -15.32 48.55
N LYS A 349 18.73 -14.82 47.90
CA LYS A 349 19.93 -14.25 48.56
C LYS A 349 20.89 -13.52 47.59
N THR A 350 21.75 -12.68 48.17
CA THR A 350 22.74 -11.75 47.58
C THR A 350 23.87 -11.56 48.61
N PRO A 351 24.87 -10.67 48.46
CA PRO A 351 25.82 -10.41 47.36
C PRO A 351 27.30 -10.64 47.79
N THR A 352 28.28 -10.61 46.86
CA THR A 352 29.70 -10.31 47.22
C THR A 352 30.58 -9.78 46.07
N ARG A 353 31.48 -8.85 46.43
CA ARG A 353 32.74 -8.38 45.80
C ARG A 353 33.81 -8.41 46.93
N PRO A 354 35.14 -8.08 46.79
CA PRO A 354 35.82 -7.17 45.83
C PRO A 354 37.25 -7.57 45.35
N ALA A 355 37.86 -6.72 44.49
CA ALA A 355 39.33 -6.49 44.30
C ALA A 355 40.20 -7.69 43.83
N SER A 356 41.46 -7.60 43.36
CA SER A 356 42.35 -6.59 42.70
C SER A 356 43.41 -7.42 41.88
N SER A 357 44.41 -6.96 41.10
CA SER A 357 45.38 -5.85 41.22
C SER A 357 46.39 -5.79 40.03
N ILE A 358 46.83 -4.58 39.66
CA ILE A 358 48.25 -4.10 39.47
C ILE A 358 49.20 -4.72 38.39
N GLY A 359 49.95 -3.83 37.71
CA GLY A 359 51.14 -4.07 36.87
C GLY A 359 51.11 -3.25 35.56
N GLU A 360 51.73 -2.07 35.40
CA GLU A 360 53.18 -1.73 35.26
C GLU A 360 53.87 -2.40 34.03
N ARG A 361 54.74 -1.76 33.22
CA ARG A 361 55.57 -0.54 33.48
C ARG A 361 56.12 0.19 32.21
N LEU A 362 56.38 1.50 32.37
CA LEU A 362 57.47 2.37 31.83
C LEU A 362 57.95 2.39 30.32
N THR A 363 57.80 3.57 29.69
CA THR A 363 58.83 4.44 29.01
C THR A 363 59.67 3.94 27.80
N THR A 364 60.49 4.70 27.02
CA THR A 364 61.14 6.06 27.02
C THR A 364 61.64 6.35 25.56
N GLU A 365 62.05 7.52 25.01
CA GLU A 365 62.07 8.98 25.33
C GLU A 365 62.35 9.82 24.02
N ARG A 366 61.99 11.13 23.98
CA ARG A 366 62.54 12.25 23.12
C ARG A 366 62.58 12.15 21.56
N ALA A 367 62.99 13.18 20.79
CA ALA A 367 62.58 14.61 20.71
C ALA A 367 63.30 15.40 19.57
N ALA A 368 62.73 16.56 19.19
CA ALA A 368 63.38 17.81 18.72
C ALA A 368 63.87 18.02 17.26
N THR A 369 63.52 19.20 16.71
CA THR A 369 64.30 20.15 15.83
C THR A 369 64.78 19.72 14.42
N ASP A 370 64.86 20.59 13.40
CA ASP A 370 64.19 21.87 13.06
C ASP A 370 64.35 22.12 11.50
N PRO A 371 64.20 23.32 10.86
CA PRO A 371 63.80 23.37 9.44
C PRO A 371 64.87 23.92 8.46
N THR A 372 64.67 23.70 7.15
CA THR A 372 65.42 24.42 6.10
C THR A 372 64.56 24.83 4.90
N SER A 373 64.35 26.14 4.78
CA SER A 373 64.27 26.95 3.55
C SER A 373 64.17 26.25 2.17
N ARG A 374 63.17 26.66 1.39
CA ARG A 374 63.43 27.18 0.02
C ARG A 374 62.41 28.25 -0.38
N ALA A 375 62.89 29.29 -1.03
CA ALA A 375 62.10 30.40 -1.60
C ALA A 375 62.03 30.29 -3.14
N ILE A 376 61.61 31.37 -3.81
CA ILE A 376 61.28 31.51 -5.25
C ILE A 376 59.85 31.00 -5.56
N GLY A 377 58.93 31.82 -6.07
CA GLY A 377 59.00 33.27 -6.33
C GLY A 377 57.69 33.82 -6.92
N GLN A 378 57.41 35.11 -6.74
CA GLN A 378 56.28 35.80 -7.40
C GLN A 378 56.65 36.19 -8.85
N ILE A 379 55.71 36.02 -9.78
CA ILE A 379 55.49 36.93 -10.92
C ILE A 379 53.97 37.06 -11.10
N GLU A 380 53.49 38.24 -11.44
CA GLU A 380 52.07 38.59 -11.60
C GLU A 380 51.56 38.39 -13.05
N GLU A 381 50.25 38.58 -13.18
CA GLU A 381 49.41 38.92 -14.35
C GLU A 381 50.00 39.73 -15.54
N PRO A 382 49.24 40.01 -16.63
CA PRO A 382 47.92 39.47 -17.04
C PRO A 382 47.78 39.09 -18.54
N ARG A 383 46.78 38.26 -18.88
CA ARG A 383 45.71 38.60 -19.86
C ARG A 383 44.63 37.53 -19.98
#